data_AF-A0A6H0S077-F1
#
_entry.id   AF-A0A6H0S077-F1
#
_cell.length_a   1.000
_cell.length_b   1.000
_cell.length_c   1.000
_cell.angle_alpha   90.00
_cell.angle_beta   90.00
_cell.angle_gamma   90.00
#
_symmetry.space_group_name_H-M   'P 1'
#
loop_
_entity.id
_entity.type
_entity.pdbx_description
1 polymer ?
#
loop_
_entity_poly.entity_id
_entity_poly.type
_entity_poly.pdbx_seq_one_letter_code
_entity_poly.pdbx_strand_id
1 'polypeptide(L)'
;MSLEDMKASLVWCVENGEPFTPAARSALIEAYKTANHATVAERIGVMTNVLIARLRASAEVVTGVDKVRVGDLILELDGDVTSLVVRREFGPLYEGGPKCLGIHGWTPPREYNLWENTDIEYPERTQMVLLRAVPPSSN
;
A
#
# COMPACT_ATOMS: atom_id res chain seq x y z
N MET A 1 -3.01 21.06 -8.05
CA MET A 1 -3.57 20.00 -8.92
C MET A 1 -4.99 19.75 -8.44
N SER A 2 -5.99 19.84 -9.32
CA SER A 2 -7.37 19.56 -8.94
C SER A 2 -7.61 18.05 -8.80
N LEU A 3 -8.72 17.65 -8.16
CA LEU A 3 -9.11 16.24 -8.04
C LEU A 3 -9.30 15.59 -9.42
N GLU A 4 -9.83 16.35 -10.38
CA GLU A 4 -10.03 15.92 -11.77
C GLU A 4 -8.70 15.72 -12.51
N ASP A 5 -7.73 16.64 -12.34
CA ASP A 5 -6.39 16.49 -12.93
C ASP A 5 -5.67 15.25 -12.38
N MET A 6 -5.84 14.99 -11.09
CA MET A 6 -5.27 13.83 -10.42
C MET A 6 -5.90 12.52 -10.92
N LYS A 7 -7.22 12.51 -11.11
CA LYS A 7 -7.95 11.38 -11.69
C LYS A 7 -7.52 11.13 -13.14
N ALA A 8 -7.45 12.17 -13.97
CA ALA A 8 -7.00 12.07 -15.36
C ALA A 8 -5.57 11.53 -15.44
N SER A 9 -4.67 12.01 -14.57
CA SER A 9 -3.31 11.50 -14.47
C SER A 9 -3.26 10.02 -14.09
N LEU A 10 -4.11 9.59 -13.14
CA LEU A 10 -4.20 8.20 -12.73
C LEU A 10 -4.74 7.28 -13.84
N VAL A 11 -5.81 7.69 -14.50
CA VAL A 11 -6.37 6.97 -15.66
C VAL A 11 -5.30 6.81 -16.74
N TRP A 12 -4.63 7.90 -17.09
CA TRP A 12 -3.56 7.87 -18.09
C TRP A 12 -2.45 6.87 -17.73
N CYS A 13 -1.97 6.89 -16.48
CA CYS A 13 -0.93 5.96 -16.00
C CYS A 13 -1.39 4.50 -16.05
N VAL A 14 -2.65 4.25 -15.70
CA VAL A 14 -3.24 2.89 -15.68
C VAL A 14 -3.44 2.35 -17.08
N GLU A 15 -4.03 3.14 -17.98
CA GLU A 15 -4.40 2.69 -19.33
C GLU A 15 -3.20 2.62 -20.28
N ASN A 16 -2.23 3.54 -20.15
CA ASN A 16 -1.09 3.62 -21.07
C ASN A 16 0.17 2.92 -20.53
N GLY A 17 0.13 2.40 -19.29
CA GLY A 17 1.28 1.73 -18.69
C GLY A 17 2.42 2.67 -18.29
N GLU A 18 2.14 3.97 -18.16
CA GLU A 18 3.11 4.99 -17.73
C GLU A 18 3.35 4.94 -16.21
N PRO A 19 4.59 5.11 -15.72
CA PRO A 19 4.89 5.08 -14.29
C PRO A 19 4.00 6.05 -13.49
N PHE A 20 3.50 5.61 -12.34
CA PHE A 20 2.78 6.54 -11.46
C PHE A 20 3.70 7.67 -11.04
N THR A 21 3.29 8.90 -11.33
CA THR A 21 3.95 10.08 -10.79
C THR A 21 3.92 10.05 -9.26
N PRO A 22 4.84 10.74 -8.57
CA PRO A 22 4.82 10.84 -7.12
C PRO A 22 3.46 11.27 -6.56
N ALA A 23 2.84 12.27 -7.18
CA ALA A 23 1.53 12.78 -6.75
C ALA A 23 0.40 11.75 -6.96
N ALA A 24 0.38 11.07 -8.11
CA ALA A 24 -0.56 9.98 -8.38
C ALA A 24 -0.39 8.82 -7.38
N ARG A 25 0.85 8.49 -7.03
CA ARG A 25 1.15 7.43 -6.07
C ARG A 25 0.64 7.75 -4.67
N SER A 26 0.92 8.96 -4.17
CA SER A 26 0.40 9.41 -2.88
C SER A 26 -1.14 9.41 -2.85
N ALA A 27 -1.77 9.89 -3.94
CA ALA A 27 -3.22 9.88 -4.06
C ALA A 27 -3.85 8.48 -4.02
N LEU A 28 -3.22 7.51 -4.70
CA LEU A 28 -3.64 6.11 -4.65
C LEU A 28 -3.55 5.57 -3.22
N ILE A 29 -2.40 5.73 -2.57
CA ILE A 29 -2.18 5.25 -1.21
C ILE A 29 -3.21 5.85 -0.25
N GLU A 30 -3.52 7.15 -0.37
CA GLU A 30 -4.57 7.78 0.42
C GLU A 30 -5.96 7.18 0.15
N ALA A 31 -6.28 6.88 -1.12
CA ALA A 31 -7.54 6.23 -1.46
C ALA A 31 -7.64 4.83 -0.83
N TYR A 32 -6.55 4.06 -0.83
CA TYR A 32 -6.48 2.71 -0.24
C TYR A 32 -6.62 2.68 1.28
N LYS A 33 -6.44 3.81 1.97
CA LYS A 33 -6.79 3.90 3.40
C LYS A 33 -8.29 3.75 3.64
N THR A 34 -9.14 3.90 2.63
CA THR A 34 -10.60 3.90 2.78
C THR A 34 -11.31 3.14 1.66
N ALA A 35 -10.59 2.27 0.96
CA ALA A 35 -11.13 1.53 -0.19
C ALA A 35 -10.27 0.31 -0.52
N ASN A 36 -10.90 -0.74 -1.07
CA ASN A 36 -10.20 -1.84 -1.72
C ASN A 36 -9.95 -1.54 -3.21
N HIS A 37 -9.30 -2.49 -3.91
CA HIS A 37 -9.02 -2.37 -5.34
C HIS A 37 -10.26 -2.03 -6.18
N ALA A 38 -11.40 -2.69 -5.94
CA ALA A 38 -12.61 -2.49 -6.72
C ALA A 38 -13.17 -1.07 -6.54
N THR A 39 -13.27 -0.60 -5.30
CA THR A 39 -13.75 0.76 -5.01
C THR A 39 -12.78 1.83 -5.52
N VAL A 40 -11.46 1.62 -5.43
CA VAL A 40 -10.49 2.57 -6.01
C VAL A 40 -10.62 2.61 -7.54
N ALA A 41 -10.72 1.44 -8.19
CA ALA A 41 -10.88 1.32 -9.64
C ALA A 41 -12.15 2.03 -10.14
N GLU A 42 -13.28 1.82 -9.45
CA GLU A 42 -14.54 2.50 -9.74
C GLU A 42 -14.41 4.03 -9.65
N ARG A 43 -13.79 4.55 -8.57
CA ARG A 43 -13.61 5.99 -8.36
C ARG A 43 -12.81 6.65 -9.49
N ILE A 44 -11.76 5.96 -9.96
CA ILE A 44 -10.92 6.47 -11.06
C ILE A 44 -11.48 6.14 -12.45
N GLY A 45 -12.46 5.24 -12.55
CA GLY A 45 -13.14 4.91 -13.81
C GLY A 45 -12.38 3.90 -14.67
N VAL A 46 -11.62 2.97 -14.07
CA VAL A 46 -10.89 1.91 -14.78
C VAL A 46 -11.34 0.53 -14.31
N MET A 47 -11.02 -0.51 -15.08
CA MET A 47 -11.29 -1.88 -14.64
C MET A 47 -10.37 -2.31 -13.50
N THR A 48 -10.91 -3.02 -12.50
CA THR A 48 -10.16 -3.47 -11.30
C THR A 48 -8.91 -4.29 -11.63
N ASN A 49 -9.00 -5.20 -12.60
CA ASN A 49 -7.87 -6.02 -13.04
C ASN A 49 -6.76 -5.19 -13.69
N VAL A 50 -7.12 -4.13 -14.44
CA VAL A 50 -6.16 -3.21 -15.06
C VAL A 50 -5.43 -2.40 -13.99
N LEU A 51 -6.17 -1.89 -12.97
CA LEU A 51 -5.56 -1.21 -11.83
C LEU A 51 -4.59 -2.13 -11.07
N ILE A 52 -5.00 -3.37 -10.75
CA ILE A 52 -4.14 -4.33 -10.03
C ILE A 52 -2.88 -4.63 -10.83
N ALA A 53 -3.01 -4.90 -12.14
CA ALA A 53 -1.87 -5.16 -13.01
C ALA A 53 -0.89 -3.97 -13.03
N ARG A 54 -1.42 -2.73 -13.08
CA ARG A 54 -0.60 -1.52 -13.07
C ARG A 54 0.12 -1.31 -11.74
N LEU A 55 -0.59 -1.52 -10.63
CA LEU A 55 -0.02 -1.42 -9.29
C LEU A 55 1.14 -2.40 -9.13
N ARG A 56 0.96 -3.66 -9.53
CA ARG A 56 2.02 -4.69 -9.53
C ARG A 56 3.21 -4.31 -10.41
N ALA A 57 2.96 -3.78 -11.61
CA ALA A 57 4.03 -3.33 -12.50
C ALA A 57 4.84 -2.14 -11.94
N SER A 58 4.27 -1.39 -10.99
CA SER A 58 4.91 -0.25 -10.33
C SER A 58 5.40 -0.55 -8.91
N ALA A 59 5.19 -1.78 -8.44
CA ALA A 59 5.53 -2.22 -7.10
C ALA A 59 6.92 -2.84 -7.05
N GLU A 60 7.46 -2.93 -5.85
CA GLU A 60 8.71 -3.63 -5.56
C GLU A 60 8.46 -4.84 -4.67
N VAL A 61 9.30 -5.85 -4.84
CA VAL A 61 9.32 -7.04 -4.00
C VAL A 61 10.30 -6.79 -2.86
N VAL A 62 9.81 -6.92 -1.63
CA VAL A 62 10.58 -6.67 -0.41
C VAL A 62 10.51 -7.89 0.48
N THR A 63 11.66 -8.35 0.98
CA THR A 63 11.75 -9.41 1.97
C THR A 63 12.14 -8.82 3.32
N GLY A 64 11.32 -9.07 4.33
CA GLY A 64 11.49 -8.56 5.69
C GLY A 64 10.62 -7.34 5.97
N VAL A 65 9.74 -7.46 6.96
CA VAL A 65 8.82 -6.38 7.39
C VAL A 65 9.54 -5.15 7.94
N ASP A 66 10.77 -5.30 8.39
CA ASP A 66 11.63 -4.21 8.88
C ASP A 66 12.02 -3.21 7.78
N LYS A 67 11.91 -3.63 6.51
CA LYS A 67 12.18 -2.77 5.35
C LYS A 67 10.96 -1.99 4.89
N VAL A 68 9.80 -2.18 5.51
CA VAL A 68 8.56 -1.48 5.18
C VAL A 68 8.54 -0.11 5.84
N ARG A 69 7.99 0.89 5.15
CA ARG A 69 7.96 2.28 5.61
C ARG A 69 6.52 2.74 5.80
N VAL A 70 6.36 3.75 6.65
CA VAL A 70 5.07 4.44 6.79
C VAL A 70 4.62 5.00 5.44
N GLY A 71 3.36 4.75 5.12
CA GLY A 71 2.74 5.13 3.86
C GLY A 71 2.89 4.09 2.75
N ASP A 72 3.66 3.01 2.94
CA ASP A 72 3.69 1.95 1.93
C ASP A 72 2.32 1.27 1.82
N LEU A 73 1.93 0.94 0.59
CA LEU A 73 0.77 0.11 0.30
C LEU A 73 1.25 -1.30 -0.05
N ILE A 74 0.96 -2.26 0.82
CA ILE A 74 1.21 -3.68 0.61
C ILE A 74 0.06 -4.24 -0.22
N LEU A 75 0.42 -4.79 -1.39
CA LEU A 75 -0.49 -5.37 -2.38
C LEU A 75 -0.52 -6.90 -2.28
N GLU A 76 0.57 -7.50 -1.80
CA GLU A 76 0.66 -8.94 -1.56
C GLU A 76 1.50 -9.20 -0.31
N LEU A 77 1.12 -10.22 0.44
CA LEU A 77 1.82 -10.71 1.62
C LEU A 77 1.97 -12.23 1.48
N ASP A 78 3.21 -12.73 1.34
CA ASP A 78 3.54 -14.14 1.12
C ASP A 78 2.74 -14.83 0.00
N GLY A 79 2.43 -14.06 -1.05
CA GLY A 79 1.69 -14.52 -2.24
C GLY A 79 0.17 -14.31 -2.17
N ASP A 80 -0.36 -13.97 -1.00
CA ASP A 80 -1.78 -13.64 -0.84
C ASP A 80 -2.04 -12.19 -1.23
N VAL A 81 -2.99 -11.99 -2.15
CA VAL A 81 -3.41 -10.66 -2.60
C VAL A 81 -4.10 -9.91 -1.46
N THR A 82 -3.62 -8.70 -1.18
CA THR A 82 -4.12 -7.86 -0.10
C THR A 82 -4.08 -6.38 -0.47
N SER A 83 -4.59 -5.52 0.40
CA SER A 83 -4.49 -4.08 0.25
C SER A 83 -4.38 -3.44 1.63
N LEU A 84 -3.15 -3.29 2.11
CA LEU A 84 -2.85 -2.84 3.47
C LEU A 84 -1.97 -1.59 3.43
N VAL A 85 -2.39 -0.53 4.11
CA VAL A 85 -1.59 0.71 4.20
C VAL A 85 -0.85 0.75 5.53
N VAL A 86 0.45 0.98 5.48
CA VAL A 86 1.30 1.08 6.66
C VAL A 86 1.13 2.45 7.30
N ARG A 87 0.64 2.49 8.54
CA ARG A 87 0.38 3.71 9.30
C ARG A 87 1.45 4.04 10.32
N ARG A 88 2.15 3.03 10.83
CA ARG A 88 3.21 3.17 11.84
C ARG A 88 4.43 2.36 11.46
N GLU A 89 5.60 2.90 11.80
CA GLU A 89 6.90 2.27 11.57
C GLU A 89 7.02 0.94 12.31
N PHE A 90 7.96 0.13 11.84
CA PHE A 90 8.37 -1.10 12.48
C PHE A 90 9.05 -0.80 13.82
N GLY A 91 8.45 -1.23 14.92
CA GLY A 91 9.00 -0.93 16.25
C GLY A 91 8.25 -1.63 17.39
N PRO A 92 8.79 -1.60 18.62
CA PRO A 92 8.17 -2.27 19.77
C PRO A 92 6.76 -1.73 20.06
N LEU A 93 5.80 -2.62 20.34
CA LEU A 93 4.41 -2.26 20.65
C LEU A 93 4.30 -1.39 21.91
N TYR A 94 5.14 -1.70 22.89
CA TYR A 94 5.38 -0.98 24.14
C TYR A 94 6.87 -1.13 24.49
N GLU A 95 7.41 -0.36 25.43
CA GLU A 95 8.83 -0.47 25.80
C GLU A 95 9.23 -1.92 26.18
N GLY A 96 10.18 -2.50 25.44
CA GLY A 96 10.61 -3.89 25.60
C GLY A 96 9.65 -4.96 25.05
N GLY A 97 8.51 -4.55 24.47
CA GLY A 97 7.51 -5.45 23.89
C GLY A 97 7.88 -6.04 22.53
N PRO A 98 7.04 -6.95 22.00
CA PRO A 98 7.23 -7.47 20.65
C PRO A 98 7.19 -6.30 19.66
N LYS A 99 8.03 -6.38 18.63
CA LYS A 99 7.97 -5.41 17.56
C LYS A 99 6.62 -5.57 16.84
N CYS A 100 6.09 -4.47 16.30
CA CYS A 100 4.81 -4.35 15.62
C CYS A 100 4.91 -3.49 14.31
N LEU A 101 3.97 -3.63 13.35
CA LEU A 101 3.74 -2.74 12.19
C LEU A 101 2.29 -2.32 12.29
N GLY A 102 2.02 -1.02 12.40
CA GLY A 102 0.65 -0.52 12.44
C GLY A 102 0.08 -0.48 11.03
N ILE A 103 -0.95 -1.29 10.77
CA ILE A 103 -1.62 -1.42 9.47
C ILE A 103 -3.04 -0.89 9.55
N HIS A 104 -3.49 -0.27 8.45
CA HIS A 104 -4.89 0.01 8.19
C HIS A 104 -5.41 -0.94 7.10
N GLY A 105 -6.39 -1.78 7.46
CA GLY A 105 -7.10 -2.67 6.55
C GLY A 105 -8.53 -2.18 6.30
N TRP A 106 -9.03 -2.33 5.07
CA TRP A 106 -10.34 -1.80 4.68
C TRP A 106 -11.54 -2.71 5.00
N THR A 107 -11.39 -4.04 5.01
CA THR A 107 -12.54 -4.95 5.17
C THR A 107 -12.30 -6.02 6.26
N PRO A 108 -12.97 -5.91 7.43
CA PRO A 108 -13.64 -4.71 7.94
C PRO A 108 -12.64 -3.56 8.16
N PRO A 109 -13.08 -2.28 8.19
CA PRO A 109 -12.18 -1.16 8.47
C PRO A 109 -11.58 -1.34 9.86
N ARG A 110 -10.29 -1.63 9.93
CA ARG A 110 -9.60 -1.88 11.20
C ARG A 110 -8.17 -1.40 11.14
N GLU A 111 -7.75 -0.81 12.24
CA GLU A 111 -6.35 -0.58 12.53
C GLU A 111 -5.88 -1.73 13.40
N TYR A 112 -4.78 -2.36 13.01
CA TYR A 112 -4.24 -3.50 13.74
C TYR A 112 -2.74 -3.58 13.57
N ASN A 113 -2.08 -4.31 14.46
CA ASN A 113 -0.67 -4.58 14.41
C ASN A 113 -0.43 -5.86 13.62
N LEU A 114 0.14 -5.77 12.41
CA LEU A 114 0.36 -6.92 11.53
C LEU A 114 1.51 -7.79 12.04
N TRP A 115 1.19 -8.82 12.86
CA TRP A 115 2.06 -9.74 13.65
C TRP A 115 1.85 -9.71 15.17
N GLU A 116 0.84 -9.01 15.67
CA GLU A 116 0.43 -9.25 17.05
C GLU A 116 -0.28 -10.62 17.13
N ASN A 117 0.52 -11.65 17.42
CA ASN A 117 0.09 -13.04 17.56
C ASN A 117 -0.52 -13.68 16.29
N THR A 118 0.35 -13.98 15.31
CA THR A 118 0.26 -15.08 14.30
C THR A 118 -0.18 -14.81 12.86
N ASP A 119 -0.38 -13.57 12.41
CA ASP A 119 -0.64 -13.31 10.98
C ASP A 119 0.59 -13.56 10.07
N ILE A 120 1.79 -13.51 10.64
CA ILE A 120 3.06 -13.69 9.94
C ILE A 120 3.99 -14.52 10.83
N GLU A 121 4.39 -15.70 10.36
CA GLU A 121 5.22 -16.65 11.15
C GLU A 121 6.69 -16.24 11.21
N TYR A 122 7.25 -15.73 10.10
CA TYR A 122 8.66 -15.35 9.96
C TYR A 122 8.80 -13.94 9.38
N PRO A 123 8.62 -12.88 10.19
CA PRO A 123 8.54 -11.49 9.70
C PRO A 123 9.76 -11.05 8.87
N GLU A 124 10.95 -11.56 9.19
CA GLU A 124 12.19 -11.28 8.46
C GLU A 124 12.29 -11.99 7.09
N ARG A 125 11.47 -13.02 6.86
CA ARG A 125 11.42 -13.81 5.62
C ARG A 125 10.19 -13.52 4.77
N THR A 126 9.18 -12.87 5.35
CA THR A 126 7.96 -12.48 4.66
C THR A 126 8.29 -11.69 3.41
N GLN A 127 7.74 -12.16 2.31
CA GLN A 127 7.81 -11.50 1.02
C GLN A 127 6.58 -10.62 0.85
N MET A 128 6.80 -9.36 0.48
CA MET A 128 5.74 -8.41 0.22
C MET A 128 5.93 -7.80 -1.15
N VAL A 129 4.83 -7.63 -1.87
CA VAL A 129 4.77 -6.76 -3.04
C VAL A 129 4.17 -5.45 -2.59
N LEU A 130 4.91 -4.35 -2.67
CA LEU A 130 4.45 -3.06 -2.15
C LEU A 130 4.72 -1.90 -3.09
N LEU A 131 3.84 -0.92 -3.02
CA LEU A 131 4.00 0.38 -3.66
C LEU A 131 4.51 1.37 -2.62
N ARG A 132 5.73 1.88 -2.83
CA ARG A 132 6.39 2.78 -1.87
C ARG A 132 5.70 4.13 -1.76
N ALA A 133 5.51 4.61 -0.54
CA ALA A 133 5.25 6.03 -0.34
C ALA A 133 6.37 6.86 -0.97
N VAL A 134 6.00 7.97 -1.60
CA VAL A 134 7.00 8.97 -1.98
C VAL A 134 7.52 9.57 -0.69
N PRO A 135 8.84 9.52 -0.41
CA PRO A 135 9.37 10.22 0.76
C PRO A 135 8.97 11.69 0.67
N PRO A 136 8.54 12.33 1.78
CA PRO A 136 8.32 13.76 1.75
C PRO A 136 9.61 14.42 1.27
N SER A 137 9.52 15.26 0.23
CA SER A 137 10.64 16.07 -0.23
C SER A 137 11.22 16.76 1.00
N SER A 138 12.48 16.47 1.33
CA SER A 138 13.17 17.17 2.40
C SER A 138 13.24 18.64 2.00
N ASN A 139 12.43 19.47 2.68
CA ASN A 139 12.55 20.94 2.63
C ASN A 139 13.77 21.38 3.44
#